data_AF-A0A817N8Q7-F1
#
_entry.id   AF-A0A817N8Q7-F1
#
_cell.length_a   1.000
_cell.length_b   1.000
_cell.length_c   1.000
_cell.angle_alpha   90.00
_cell.angle_beta   90.00
_cell.angle_gamma   90.00
#
_symmetry.space_group_name_H-M   'P 1'
#
loop_
_entity.id
_entity.type
_entity.pdbx_description
1 polymer ?
#
loop_
_entity_poly.entity_id
_entity_poly.type
_entity_poly.pdbx_seq_one_letter_code
_entity_poly.pdbx_strand_id
1 'polypeptide(L)'
;MKINSIIYLLVLFLLIFIVDVISAGRDFYKILNLPKTATLNQVKKAYRKLAKELHPDKNKDDPKAQERFQDLGAAYEALSDPDKRKVYDKHGEDGLKRQ
;
A
#
# COMPACT_ATOMS: atom_id res chain seq x y z
N MET A 1 -5.26 22.17 -37.68
CA MET A 1 -5.28 22.79 -36.33
C MET A 1 -5.91 21.92 -35.22
N LYS A 2 -6.72 20.87 -35.51
CA LYS A 2 -7.35 20.02 -34.47
C LYS A 2 -6.48 18.86 -33.97
N ILE A 3 -5.58 18.35 -34.81
CA ILE A 3 -4.70 17.20 -34.50
C ILE A 3 -3.74 17.54 -33.36
N ASN A 4 -3.13 18.72 -33.39
CA ASN A 4 -2.19 19.14 -32.36
C ASN A 4 -2.88 19.25 -30.99
N SER A 5 -4.12 19.76 -30.92
CA SER A 5 -4.91 19.77 -29.68
C SER A 5 -5.22 18.38 -29.14
N ILE A 6 -5.52 17.41 -30.01
CA ILE A 6 -5.77 16.02 -29.60
C ILE A 6 -4.48 15.39 -29.04
N ILE A 7 -3.34 15.65 -29.66
CA ILE A 7 -2.03 15.19 -29.18
C ILE A 7 -1.74 15.78 -27.80
N TYR A 8 -1.95 17.08 -27.59
CA TYR A 8 -1.76 17.70 -26.27
C TYR A 8 -2.70 17.11 -25.21
N LEU A 9 -3.94 16.77 -25.58
CA LEU A 9 -4.92 16.18 -24.66
C LEU A 9 -4.56 14.72 -24.30
N LEU A 10 -4.06 13.94 -25.26
CA LEU A 10 -3.55 12.59 -25.02
C LEU A 10 -2.27 12.60 -24.18
N VAL A 11 -1.35 13.54 -24.44
CA VAL A 11 -0.14 13.71 -23.64
C VAL A 11 -0.47 14.15 -22.22
N LEU A 12 -1.43 15.07 -22.03
CA LEU A 12 -1.89 15.49 -20.70
C LEU A 12 -2.53 14.32 -19.94
N PHE A 13 -3.34 13.50 -20.62
CA PHE A 13 -3.94 12.29 -20.04
C PHE A 13 -2.88 11.25 -19.64
N LEU A 14 -1.85 11.07 -20.49
CA LEU A 14 -0.71 10.20 -20.19
C LEU A 14 0.11 10.72 -19.00
N LEU A 15 0.32 12.04 -18.90
CA LEU A 15 1.03 12.67 -17.79
C LEU A 15 0.30 12.47 -16.47
N ILE A 16 -1.04 12.59 -16.45
CA ILE A 16 -1.85 12.32 -15.25
C ILE A 16 -1.68 10.87 -14.79
N PHE A 17 -1.64 9.92 -15.71
CA PHE A 17 -1.45 8.50 -15.41
C PHE A 17 -0.06 8.18 -14.83
N ILE A 18 0.97 8.95 -15.19
CA ILE A 18 2.34 8.79 -14.67
C ILE A 18 2.42 9.27 -13.20
N VAL A 19 1.68 10.31 -12.81
CA VAL A 19 1.73 10.85 -11.45
C VAL A 19 1.23 9.83 -10.42
N ASP A 20 0.21 9.03 -10.74
CA ASP A 20 -0.33 8.01 -9.82
C ASP A 20 0.60 6.82 -9.60
N VAL A 21 1.52 6.55 -10.54
CA VAL A 21 2.44 5.40 -10.48
C VAL A 21 3.63 5.67 -9.54
N ILE A 22 3.92 6.93 -9.19
CA ILE A 22 5.12 7.32 -8.45
C ILE A 22 4.77 7.58 -6.98
N SER A 23 4.39 6.54 -6.24
CA SER A 23 4.49 6.54 -4.79
C SER A 23 5.53 5.51 -4.37
N ALA A 24 6.77 5.98 -4.16
CA ALA A 24 7.95 5.14 -3.92
C ALA A 24 8.08 4.62 -2.47
N GLY A 25 7.02 4.69 -1.66
CA GLY A 25 7.01 4.24 -0.26
C GLY A 25 5.87 3.27 0.03
N ARG A 26 6.07 2.34 0.97
CA ARG A 26 5.02 1.40 1.38
C ARG A 26 3.89 2.14 2.11
N ASP A 27 2.70 2.09 1.52
CA ASP A 27 1.48 2.56 2.15
C ASP A 27 0.77 1.39 2.84
N PHE A 28 0.92 1.29 4.15
CA PHE A 28 0.38 0.19 4.96
C PHE A 28 -1.14 0.17 4.98
N TYR A 29 -1.79 1.33 4.81
CA TYR A 29 -3.24 1.40 4.69
C TYR A 29 -3.70 0.83 3.35
N LYS A 30 -3.01 1.16 2.27
CA LYS A 30 -3.26 0.55 0.94
C LYS A 30 -2.98 -0.95 0.94
N ILE A 31 -1.90 -1.42 1.58
CA ILE A 31 -1.58 -2.84 1.68
C ILE A 31 -2.71 -3.61 2.38
N LEU A 32 -3.30 -3.04 3.43
CA LEU A 32 -4.46 -3.64 4.12
C LEU A 32 -5.81 -3.35 3.44
N ASN A 33 -5.85 -2.60 2.34
CA ASN A 33 -7.07 -2.10 1.70
C ASN A 33 -8.01 -1.38 2.67
N LEU A 34 -7.45 -0.47 3.48
CA LEU A 34 -8.16 0.30 4.49
C LEU A 34 -7.93 1.81 4.32
N PRO A 35 -8.89 2.65 4.74
CA PRO A 35 -8.65 4.07 4.88
C PRO A 35 -7.81 4.37 6.14
N LYS A 36 -7.16 5.54 6.19
CA LYS A 36 -6.42 6.00 7.39
C LYS A 36 -7.28 6.12 8.65
N THR A 37 -8.60 6.26 8.49
CA THR A 37 -9.60 6.31 9.57
C THR A 37 -9.98 4.93 10.13
N ALA A 38 -9.40 3.85 9.60
CA ALA A 38 -9.77 2.50 10.01
C ALA A 38 -9.47 2.24 11.49
N THR A 39 -10.40 1.54 12.14
CA THR A 39 -10.27 1.11 13.53
C THR A 39 -9.32 -0.10 13.66
N LEU A 40 -8.78 -0.32 14.86
CA LEU A 40 -7.95 -1.50 15.15
C LEU A 40 -8.63 -2.83 14.78
N ASN A 41 -9.94 -2.92 14.99
CA ASN A 41 -10.71 -4.11 14.65
C ASN A 41 -10.77 -4.34 13.13
N GLN A 42 -10.87 -3.26 12.34
CA GLN A 42 -10.82 -3.34 10.88
C GLN A 42 -9.43 -3.76 10.40
N VAL A 43 -8.35 -3.23 10.98
CA VAL A 43 -6.96 -3.64 10.71
C VAL A 43 -6.79 -5.15 10.95
N LYS A 44 -7.18 -5.66 12.12
CA LYS A 44 -7.12 -7.10 12.45
C LYS A 44 -7.96 -7.95 11.49
N LYS A 45 -9.15 -7.49 11.13
CA LYS A 45 -10.04 -8.21 10.21
C LYS A 45 -9.44 -8.27 8.79
N ALA A 46 -8.93 -7.16 8.28
CA ALA A 46 -8.32 -7.07 6.97
C ALA A 46 -7.08 -7.96 6.87
N TYR A 47 -6.18 -7.88 7.86
CA TYR A 47 -4.98 -8.72 7.91
C TYR A 47 -5.33 -10.21 7.86
N ARG A 48 -6.26 -10.70 8.70
CA ARG A 48 -6.66 -12.11 8.70
C ARG A 48 -7.27 -12.58 7.39
N LYS A 49 -7.97 -11.69 6.68
CA LYS A 49 -8.53 -11.98 5.35
C LYS A 49 -7.41 -12.10 4.33
N LEU A 50 -6.60 -11.06 4.21
CA LEU A 50 -5.50 -10.98 3.24
C LEU A 50 -4.43 -12.04 3.47
N ALA A 51 -4.12 -12.38 4.73
CA ALA A 51 -3.12 -13.41 5.04
C ALA A 51 -3.53 -14.79 4.53
N LYS A 52 -4.84 -15.09 4.46
CA LYS A 52 -5.35 -16.34 3.89
C LYS A 52 -5.36 -16.36 2.36
N GLU A 53 -5.46 -15.18 1.75
CA GLU A 53 -5.50 -14.98 0.29
C GLU A 53 -4.08 -14.93 -0.29
N LEU A 54 -3.17 -14.22 0.39
CA LEU A 54 -1.79 -13.95 -0.04
C LEU A 54 -0.77 -14.94 0.53
N HIS A 55 -1.19 -15.99 1.25
CA HIS A 55 -0.26 -16.95 1.84
C HIS A 55 0.67 -17.57 0.76
N PRO A 56 2.00 -17.64 0.97
CA PRO A 56 2.93 -18.19 -0.01
C PRO A 56 2.58 -19.62 -0.45
N ASP A 57 2.14 -20.47 0.49
CA ASP A 57 1.72 -21.85 0.16
C ASP A 57 0.58 -21.95 -0.86
N LYS A 58 -0.28 -20.93 -0.96
CA LYS A 58 -1.36 -20.88 -1.96
C LYS A 58 -0.95 -20.20 -3.25
N ASN A 59 0.14 -19.44 -3.22
CA ASN A 59 0.61 -18.59 -4.32
C ASN A 59 2.05 -18.98 -4.71
N LYS A 60 2.34 -20.28 -4.77
CA LYS A 60 3.72 -20.80 -4.98
C LYS A 60 4.32 -20.40 -6.33
N ASP A 61 3.47 -20.17 -7.32
CA ASP A 61 3.87 -19.77 -8.67
C ASP A 61 4.14 -18.27 -8.80
N ASP A 62 3.79 -17.48 -7.77
CA ASP A 62 4.08 -16.04 -7.73
C ASP A 62 5.40 -15.80 -6.96
N PRO A 63 6.50 -15.43 -7.65
CA PRO A 63 7.79 -15.17 -7.01
C PRO A 63 7.73 -13.99 -6.03
N LYS A 64 6.69 -13.14 -6.10
CA LYS A 64 6.47 -12.01 -5.19
C LYS A 64 5.52 -12.34 -4.03
N ALA A 65 5.01 -13.58 -3.93
CA ALA A 65 4.09 -13.95 -2.85
C ALA A 65 4.72 -13.73 -1.48
N GLN A 66 5.99 -14.10 -1.31
CA GLN A 66 6.73 -13.90 -0.07
C GLN A 66 6.89 -12.43 0.29
N GLU A 67 7.28 -11.60 -0.69
CA GLU A 67 7.44 -10.14 -0.52
C GLU A 67 6.11 -9.49 -0.10
N ARG A 68 5.01 -9.80 -0.81
CA ARG A 68 3.68 -9.28 -0.47
C ARG A 68 3.22 -9.73 0.92
N PHE A 69 3.54 -10.96 1.31
CA PHE A 69 3.20 -11.45 2.64
C PHE A 69 4.01 -10.76 3.74
N GLN A 70 5.29 -10.46 3.49
CA GLN A 70 6.12 -9.65 4.38
C GLN A 70 5.58 -8.21 4.51
N ASP A 71 5.21 -7.58 3.40
CA ASP A 71 4.59 -6.25 3.40
C ASP A 71 3.27 -6.24 4.19
N LEU A 72 2.46 -7.28 4.02
CA LEU A 72 1.22 -7.46 4.78
C LEU A 72 1.49 -7.57 6.29
N GLY A 73 2.54 -8.31 6.67
CA GLY A 73 2.99 -8.44 8.06
C GLY A 73 3.45 -7.11 8.64
N ALA A 74 4.31 -6.38 7.93
CA ALA A 74 4.81 -5.07 8.34
C ALA A 74 3.67 -4.05 8.51
N ALA A 75 2.72 -4.04 7.58
CA ALA A 75 1.54 -3.18 7.66
C ALA A 75 0.69 -3.48 8.90
N TYR A 76 0.48 -4.76 9.21
CA TYR A 76 -0.26 -5.16 10.41
C TYR A 76 0.49 -4.79 11.69
N GLU A 77 1.79 -5.05 11.77
CA GLU A 77 2.60 -4.71 12.93
C GLU A 77 2.55 -3.21 13.23
N ALA A 78 2.72 -2.38 12.20
CA ALA A 78 2.69 -0.93 12.35
C ALA A 78 1.30 -0.40 12.72
N LEU A 79 0.23 -0.91 12.11
CA LEU A 79 -1.12 -0.34 12.27
C LEU A 79 -1.93 -0.96 13.40
N SER A 80 -1.51 -2.12 13.92
CA SER A 80 -2.20 -2.81 15.03
C SER A 80 -1.76 -2.34 16.41
N ASP A 81 -0.57 -1.76 16.52
CA ASP A 81 -0.07 -1.12 17.73
C ASP A 81 -0.37 0.39 17.69
N PRO A 82 -1.11 0.96 18.66
CA PRO A 82 -1.46 2.37 18.66
C PRO A 82 -0.26 3.32 18.63
N ASP A 83 0.85 2.96 19.26
CA ASP A 83 2.04 3.82 19.36
C ASP A 83 2.88 3.72 18.09
N LYS A 84 3.07 2.51 17.54
CA LYS A 84 3.69 2.35 16.21
C LYS A 84 2.86 3.04 15.14
N ARG A 85 1.53 2.96 15.20
CA ARG A 85 0.64 3.62 14.26
C ARG A 85 0.80 5.14 14.31
N LYS A 86 0.89 5.75 15.50
CA LYS A 86 1.17 7.19 15.63
C LYS A 86 2.51 7.56 15.00
N VAL A 87 3.55 6.77 15.21
CA VAL A 87 4.87 6.99 14.61
C VAL A 87 4.78 6.90 13.09
N TYR A 88 4.13 5.86 12.56
CA TYR A 88 3.91 5.68 11.14
C TYR A 88 3.09 6.82 10.51
N ASP A 89 2.00 7.23 11.16
CA ASP A 89 1.14 8.31 10.66
C ASP A 89 1.88 9.65 10.60
N LYS A 90 2.87 9.87 11.48
CA LYS A 90 3.66 11.11 11.56
C LYS A 90 4.93 11.09 10.71
N HIS A 91 5.60 9.96 10.62
CA HIS A 91 6.96 9.84 10.08
C HIS A 91 7.11 8.76 8.99
N GLY A 92 6.01 8.08 8.62
CA GLY A 92 6.04 6.97 7.69
C GLY A 92 6.84 5.77 8.20
N GLU A 93 7.28 4.93 7.27
CA GLU A 93 8.09 3.75 7.58
C GLU A 93 9.44 4.12 8.23
N ASP A 94 10.04 5.24 7.83
CA ASP A 94 11.34 5.67 8.35
C ASP A 94 11.30 5.99 9.86
N GLY A 95 10.13 6.40 10.37
CA GLY A 95 9.92 6.58 11.80
C GLY A 95 9.97 5.28 12.59
N LEU A 96 9.50 4.18 12.00
CA LEU A 96 9.46 2.85 12.63
C LEU A 96 10.85 2.20 12.69
N LYS A 97 11.74 2.49 11.73
CA LYS A 97 13.10 1.93 11.69
C LYS A 97 14.04 2.46 12.77
N ARG A 98 13.66 3.54 13.45
CA ARG A 98 14.50 4.24 14.44
C ARG A 98 14.18 3.87 15.89
N GLN A 99 13.29 2.91 16.12
CA GLN A 99 12.91 2.41 17.44
C GLN A 99 13.44 1.01 17.69
#